data_AF-A0A383BFU3-F1
#
_entry.id   AF-A0A383BFU3-F1
#
_cell.length_a   1.000
_cell.length_b   1.000
_cell.length_c   1.000
_cell.angle_alpha   90.00
_cell.angle_beta   90.00
_cell.angle_gamma   90.00
#
_symmetry.space_group_name_H-M   'P 1'
#
loop_
_entity.id
_entity.type
_entity.pdbx_description
1 polymer ?
#
loop_
_entity_poly.entity_id
_entity_poly.type
_entity_poly.pdbx_seq_one_letter_code
_entity_poly.pdbx_strand_id
1 'polypeptide(L)' 'MADRSVFIVSDRTGITAEILSHSLLTQFPEVNFHSRALPFADS' A
#
# COMPACT_ATOMS: atom_id res chain seq x y z
N MET A 1 0.55 -20.13 4.22
CA MET A 1 1.12 -19.07 3.37
C MET A 1 1.21 -17.81 4.21
N ALA A 2 2.35 -17.12 4.21
CA ALA A 2 2.50 -15.90 5.00
C ALA A 2 1.60 -14.80 4.43
N ASP A 3 0.80 -14.19 5.29
CA ASP A 3 0.05 -12.97 4.97
C ASP A 3 1.06 -11.85 4.63
N ARG A 4 0.94 -11.26 3.44
CA ARG A 4 1.82 -10.18 2.97
C ARG A 4 1.11 -8.85 3.09
N SER A 5 1.26 -8.21 4.25
CA SER A 5 0.70 -6.90 4.50
C SER A 5 1.50 -5.79 3.81
N VAL A 6 0.80 -4.80 3.26
CA VAL A 6 1.39 -3.60 2.66
C VAL A 6 0.77 -2.39 3.33
N PHE A 7 1.59 -1.55 3.96
CA PHE A 7 1.14 -0.31 4.58
C PHE A 7 1.54 0.87 3.72
N ILE A 8 0.54 1.62 3.25
CA ILE A 8 0.73 2.79 2.39
C ILE A 8 0.58 4.02 3.29
N VAL A 9 1.70 4.63 3.66
CA VAL A 9 1.76 5.70 4.68
C VAL A 9 1.95 7.05 4.03
N SER A 10 1.22 8.06 4.49
CA SER A 10 1.42 9.45 4.09
C SER A 10 1.04 10.41 5.22
N ASP A 11 1.78 11.51 5.34
CA ASP A 11 1.47 12.66 6.19
C ASP A 11 0.28 13.50 5.66
N ARG A 12 -0.16 13.25 4.43
CA ARG A 12 -1.34 13.86 3.80
C ARG A 12 -2.31 12.77 3.33
N THR A 13 -3.02 13.01 2.23
CA THR A 13 -4.08 12.11 1.73
C THR A 13 -3.59 10.73 1.28
N GLY A 14 -2.30 10.56 0.97
CA GLY A 14 -1.75 9.28 0.52
C GLY A 14 -2.10 8.85 -0.91
N ILE A 15 -2.87 9.64 -1.67
CA ILE A 15 -3.32 9.28 -3.04
C ILE A 15 -2.14 8.93 -3.96
N THR A 16 -1.05 9.71 -3.90
CA THR A 16 0.16 9.44 -4.71
C THR A 16 0.80 8.10 -4.32
N ALA A 17 0.92 7.83 -3.03
CA ALA A 17 1.50 6.58 -2.53
C ALA A 17 0.61 5.38 -2.88
N GLU A 18 -0.72 5.55 -2.86
CA GLU A 18 -1.68 4.50 -3.22
C GLU A 18 -1.65 4.16 -4.70
N ILE A 19 -1.62 5.17 -5.59
CA ILE A 19 -1.51 4.94 -7.04
C ILE A 19 -0.20 4.23 -7.38
N LEU A 20 0.92 4.67 -6.80
CA LEU A 20 2.22 4.05 -7.01
C LEU A 20 2.24 2.61 -6.47
N SER A 21 1.68 2.39 -5.28
CA SER A 21 1.54 1.05 -4.69
C SER A 21 0.73 0.14 -5.60
N HIS A 22 -0.41 0.59 -6.12
CA HIS A 22 -1.23 -0.20 -7.03
C HIS A 22 -0.43 -0.62 -8.27
N SER A 23 0.23 0.33 -8.93
CA SER A 23 1.07 0.04 -10.11
C SER A 23 2.23 -0.92 -9.82
N LEU A 24 2.77 -0.90 -8.60
CA LEU A 24 3.87 -1.78 -8.21
C LEU A 24 3.38 -3.20 -7.91
N LEU A 25 2.30 -3.33 -7.15
CA LEU A 25 1.80 -4.63 -6.69
C LEU A 25 1.23 -5.46 -7.84
N THR A 26 0.73 -4.83 -8.92
CA THR A 26 0.27 -5.54 -10.13
C THR A 26 1.35 -6.35 -10.82
N GLN A 27 2.64 -6.08 -10.55
CA GLN A 27 3.76 -6.83 -11.13
C GLN A 27 3.96 -8.22 -10.48
N PHE A 28 3.23 -8.54 -9.42
CA PHE A 28 3.34 -9.80 -8.68
C PHE A 28 1.99 -10.52 -8.57
N PRO A 29 1.44 -11.04 -9.69
CA PRO A 29 0.09 -11.60 -9.73
C PRO A 29 -0.11 -12.86 -8.87
N GLU A 30 0.98 -13.57 -8.53
CA GLU A 30 0.95 -14.77 -7.68
C GLU A 30 0.95 -14.44 -6.17
N VAL A 31 1.03 -13.15 -5.82
CA VAL A 31 1.12 -12.69 -4.45
C VAL A 31 -0.20 -12.06 -4.00
N ASN A 32 -0.79 -12.64 -2.96
CA ASN A 32 -1.93 -12.05 -2.28
C ASN A 32 -1.42 -11.00 -1.28
N PHE A 33 -1.66 -9.72 -1.57
CA PHE A 33 -1.31 -8.60 -0.70
C PHE A 33 -2.52 -8.10 0.08
N HIS A 34 -2.32 -7.84 1.37
CA HIS A 34 -3.29 -7.19 2.24
C HIS A 34 -2.88 -5.74 2.46
N SER A 35 -3.41 -4.84 1.62
CA SER A 35 -3.01 -3.43 1.63
C SER A 35 -3.84 -2.60 2.60
N ARG A 36 -3.20 -1.69 3.34
CA ARG A 36 -3.85 -0.72 4.22
C ARG A 36 -3.26 0.67 4.00
N ALA A 37 -4.12 1.62 3.62
CA ALA A 37 -3.75 3.04 3.57
C ALA A 37 -3.83 3.67 4.96
N LEU A 38 -2.80 4.45 5.29
CA LEU A 38 -2.65 5.23 6.52
C LEU A 38 -2.38 6.70 6.13
N PRO A 39 -3.42 7.46 5.72
CA PRO A 39 -3.31 8.88 5.45
C PRO A 39 -3.22 9.67 6.76
N PHE A 40 -2.66 10.88 6.70
CA PHE A 40 -2.46 11.78 7.85
C PHE A 40 -1.68 11.14 9.01
N ALA A 41 -0.68 10.32 8.68
CA ALA A 41 0.25 9.74 9.67
C ALA A 41 1.34 10.77 10.02
N ASP A 42 1.07 11.63 11.00
CA ASP A 42 1.93 12.75 11.39
C ASP A 42 2.34 12.80 12.88
N SER A 43 2.08 11.73 13.65
CA SER A 43 2.51 11.59 15.06
C SER A 43 2.63 10.16 15.55
#